data_AF-A0AAV5I5J6-F1
#
_entry.id   AF-A0AAV5I5J6-F1
#
_cell.length_a   1.000
_cell.length_b   1.000
_cell.length_c   1.000
_cell.angle_alpha   90.00
_cell.angle_beta   90.00
_cell.angle_gamma   90.00
#
_symmetry.space_group_name_H-M   'P 1'
#
loop_
_entity.id
_entity.type
_entity.pdbx_description
1 polymer ?
#
loop_
_entity_poly.entity_id
_entity_poly.type
_entity_poly.pdbx_seq_one_letter_code
_entity_poly.pdbx_strand_id
1 'polypeptide(L)'
;MELEIRRRESTGSGPNTYVETETLAKFELMDGESIPIRLFLSPYELTPTYRNINNKFSVKYYLNLVLVDEEDRRYFKQQEITMYRLLENS
;
A
#
# COMPACT_ATOMS: atom_id res chain seq x y z
N MET A 1 1.90 -7.88 15.27
CA MET A 1 1.56 -7.98 13.83
C MET A 1 1.22 -6.58 13.33
N GLU A 2 1.44 -6.25 12.05
CA GLU A 2 1.11 -4.92 11.51
C GLU A 2 0.56 -5.00 10.09
N LEU A 3 -0.37 -4.11 9.76
CA LEU A 3 -0.91 -3.92 8.42
C LEU A 3 -0.56 -2.51 7.94
N GLU A 4 0.02 -2.43 6.75
CA GLU A 4 0.50 -1.17 6.18
C GLU A 4 -0.16 -0.88 4.83
N ILE A 5 -0.36 0.40 4.54
CA ILE A 5 -0.65 0.88 3.19
C ILE A 5 0.65 1.43 2.63
N ARG A 6 1.16 0.81 1.56
CA ARG A 6 2.38 1.25 0.87
C ARG A 6 2.04 1.84 -0.49
N ARG A 7 2.64 2.99 -0.79
CA ARG A 7 2.66 3.59 -2.13
C ARG A 7 3.97 3.22 -2.81
N ARG A 8 3.89 2.69 -4.02
CA ARG A 8 5.04 2.46 -4.89
C ARG A 8 4.92 3.35 -6.11
N GLU A 9 5.83 4.30 -6.22
CA GLU A 9 6.00 5.12 -7.40
C GLU A 9 7.14 4.55 -8.25
N SER A 10 6.90 4.33 -9.52
CA SER A 10 7.94 3.96 -10.48
C SER A 10 8.01 5.04 -11.54
N THR A 11 9.18 5.66 -11.71
CA THR A 11 9.41 6.78 -12.63
C THR A 11 10.58 6.48 -13.55
N GLY A 12 10.50 6.92 -14.80
CA GLY A 12 11.51 6.68 -15.83
C GLY A 12 11.08 5.65 -16.88
N SER A 13 11.91 5.49 -17.90
CA SER A 13 11.65 4.63 -19.05
C SER A 13 12.85 3.75 -19.37
N GLY A 14 12.59 2.47 -19.62
CA GLY A 14 13.63 1.50 -19.98
C GLY A 14 14.64 1.28 -18.84
N PRO A 15 15.96 1.29 -19.11
CA PRO A 15 16.98 0.98 -18.10
C PRO A 15 17.08 2.02 -16.97
N ASN A 16 16.54 3.24 -17.16
CA ASN A 16 16.58 4.32 -16.16
C ASN A 16 15.31 4.35 -15.29
N THR A 17 14.76 3.19 -14.95
CA THR A 17 13.58 3.11 -14.07
C THR A 17 14.01 3.26 -12.61
N TYR A 18 13.46 4.28 -11.95
CA TYR A 18 13.56 4.50 -10.50
C TYR A 18 12.28 4.01 -9.82
N VAL A 19 12.41 3.35 -8.67
CA VAL A 19 11.27 2.88 -7.88
C VAL A 19 11.43 3.39 -6.46
N GLU A 20 10.45 4.18 -6.03
CA GLU A 20 10.32 4.67 -4.67
C GLU A 20 9.15 3.95 -3.97
N THR A 21 9.36 3.53 -2.73
CA THR A 21 8.32 2.89 -1.91
C THR A 21 8.21 3.62 -0.59
N GLU A 22 7.01 4.05 -0.26
CA GLU A 22 6.69 4.81 0.93
C GLU A 22 5.57 4.12 1.72
N THR A 23 5.69 4.05 3.04
CA THR A 23 4.63 3.58 3.93
C THR A 23 3.76 4.75 4.34
N LEU A 24 2.53 4.81 3.82
CA LEU A 24 1.58 5.91 4.08
C LEU A 24 0.80 5.74 5.39
N ALA A 25 0.52 4.48 5.74
CA ALA A 25 -0.23 4.16 6.94
C ALA A 25 0.33 2.89 7.57
N LYS A 26 0.34 2.87 8.90
CA LYS A 26 0.71 1.70 9.70
C LYS A 26 -0.37 1.46 10.75
N PHE A 27 -0.89 0.24 10.78
CA PHE A 27 -1.89 -0.22 11.73
C PHE A 27 -1.31 -1.39 12.50
N GLU A 28 -1.11 -1.20 13.80
CA GLU A 28 -0.67 -2.27 14.68
C GLU A 28 -1.85 -3.16 15.02
N LEU A 29 -1.69 -4.46 14.77
CA LEU A 29 -2.69 -5.47 15.07
C LEU A 29 -2.36 -6.08 16.43
N MET A 30 -3.37 -6.12 17.30
CA MET A 30 -3.31 -6.79 18.60
C MET A 30 -3.41 -8.31 18.44
N ASP A 31 -3.17 -9.05 19.52
CA ASP A 31 -3.25 -10.51 19.52
C ASP A 31 -4.71 -11.01 19.62
N GLY A 32 -4.97 -12.16 19.02
CA GLY A 32 -6.28 -12.80 18.98
C GLY A 32 -6.47 -13.70 17.77
N GLU A 33 -7.33 -14.72 17.92
CA GLU A 33 -7.66 -15.67 16.85
C GLU A 33 -8.38 -15.00 15.66
N SER A 34 -9.18 -13.95 15.95
CA SER A 34 -9.87 -13.15 14.93
C SER A 34 -9.82 -11.68 15.30
N ILE A 35 -9.19 -10.88 14.44
CA ILE A 35 -9.00 -9.43 14.65
C ILE A 35 -9.83 -8.68 13.61
N PRO A 36 -10.86 -7.93 14.00
CA PRO A 36 -11.62 -7.11 13.07
C PRO A 36 -10.76 -5.92 12.59
N ILE A 37 -10.69 -5.71 11.28
CA ILE A 37 -9.87 -4.65 10.68
C ILE A 37 -10.80 -3.62 10.00
N ARG A 38 -10.65 -2.34 10.38
CA ARG A 38 -11.33 -1.20 9.72
C ARG A 38 -10.32 -0.10 9.42
N LEU A 39 -10.05 0.11 8.14
CA LEU A 39 -9.06 1.07 7.65
C LEU A 39 -9.79 2.25 7.00
N PHE A 40 -9.76 3.41 7.64
CA PHE A 40 -10.30 4.63 7.03
C PHE A 40 -9.24 5.26 6.13
N LEU A 41 -9.58 5.47 4.86
CA LEU A 41 -8.66 6.04 3.87
C LEU A 41 -8.63 7.57 3.89
N SER A 42 -9.67 8.22 4.42
CA SER A 42 -9.83 9.67 4.43
C SER A 42 -8.70 10.51 5.06
N PRO A 43 -8.01 10.09 6.14
CA PRO A 43 -6.96 10.91 6.75
C PRO A 43 -5.63 10.84 6.01
N TYR A 44 -5.47 9.96 5.02
CA TYR A 44 -4.22 9.77 4.30
C TYR A 44 -4.23 10.55 2.98
N GLU A 45 -3.11 11.17 2.64
CA GLU A 45 -2.92 11.85 1.36
C GLU A 45 -2.74 10.84 0.22
N LEU A 46 -3.87 10.28 -0.22
CA LEU A 46 -3.93 9.27 -1.27
C LEU A 46 -4.24 9.92 -2.63
N THR A 47 -3.65 9.36 -3.67
CA THR A 47 -3.99 9.64 -5.07
C THR A 47 -4.64 8.40 -5.70
N PRO A 48 -5.35 8.53 -6.84
CA PRO A 48 -5.77 7.37 -7.61
C PRO A 48 -4.57 6.52 -8.05
N THR A 49 -4.82 5.24 -8.33
CA THR A 49 -3.82 4.38 -8.96
C THR A 49 -3.57 4.85 -10.39
N TYR A 50 -2.31 5.13 -10.70
CA TYR A 50 -1.86 5.56 -12.02
C TYR A 50 -1.08 4.43 -12.69
N ARG A 51 -1.59 3.92 -13.81
CA ARG A 51 -0.94 2.84 -14.56
C ARG A 51 -0.33 3.39 -15.84
N ASN A 52 1.00 3.35 -15.92
CA ASN A 52 1.78 3.67 -17.11
C ASN A 52 1.38 5.00 -17.77
N ILE A 53 1.41 6.09 -17.01
CA ILE A 53 1.04 7.42 -17.50
C ILE A 53 2.12 7.88 -18.48
N ASN A 54 1.75 7.93 -19.76
CA ASN A 54 2.61 8.37 -20.87
C ASN A 54 3.99 7.69 -20.91
N ASN A 55 4.10 6.42 -20.48
CA ASN A 55 5.37 5.70 -20.35
C ASN A 55 6.42 6.40 -19.47
N LYS A 56 6.00 7.30 -18.58
CA LYS A 56 6.88 8.08 -17.71
C LYS A 56 6.83 7.63 -16.27
N PHE A 57 5.64 7.31 -15.76
CA PHE A 57 5.51 6.89 -14.36
C PHE A 57 4.29 6.00 -14.12
N SER A 58 4.29 5.31 -12.98
CA SER A 58 3.14 4.62 -12.40
C SER A 58 3.11 4.81 -10.89
N VAL A 59 1.91 4.90 -10.32
CA VAL A 59 1.69 4.97 -8.86
C VAL A 59 0.76 3.82 -8.48
N LYS A 60 1.25 2.91 -7.66
CA LYS A 60 0.53 1.73 -7.20
C LYS A 60 0.41 1.71 -5.68
N TYR A 61 -0.65 1.09 -5.18
CA TYR A 61 -0.91 0.95 -3.76
C TYR A 61 -0.94 -0.53 -3.39
N TYR A 62 -0.39 -0.85 -2.23
CA TYR A 62 -0.31 -2.20 -1.70
C TYR A 62 -0.78 -2.23 -0.25
N LEU A 63 -1.60 -3.22 0.08
CA LEU A 63 -1.75 -3.66 1.47
C LEU A 63 -0.58 -4.61 1.77
N ASN A 64 0.22 -4.25 2.77
CA ASN A 64 1.35 -5.05 3.22
C ASN A 64 1.07 -5.55 4.64
N LEU A 65 0.78 -6.84 4.76
CA LEU A 65 0.65 -7.52 6.04
C LEU A 65 2.03 -8.02 6.49
N VAL A 66 2.42 -7.64 7.69
CA VAL A 66 3.66 -8.09 8.33
C VAL A 66 3.29 -8.88 9.59
N LEU A 67 3.76 -10.12 9.63
CA LEU A 67 3.63 -11.01 10.77
C LEU A 67 5.01 -11.20 11.39
N VAL A 68 5.05 -11.24 12.71
CA VAL A 68 6.25 -11.53 13.49
C VAL A 68 5.90 -12.69 14.40
N ASP A 69 6.74 -13.71 14.43
CA ASP A 69 6.58 -14.86 15.33
C ASP A 69 7.42 -14.71 16.61
N GLU A 70 7.36 -15.72 17.48
CA GLU A 70 8.08 -15.74 18.77
C GLU A 70 9.62 -15.82 18.60
N GLU A 71 10.10 -16.26 17.44
CA GLU A 71 11.54 -16.32 17.11
C GLU A 71 12.04 -15.04 16.42
N ASP A 72 11.24 -13.96 16.44
CA ASP A 72 11.51 -12.68 15.77
C ASP A 72 11.64 -12.79 14.23
N ARG A 73 11.08 -13.84 13.62
CA ARG A 73 11.06 -14.00 12.16
C ARG A 73 9.93 -13.18 11.58
N ARG A 74 10.26 -12.42 10.53
CA ARG A 74 9.34 -11.53 9.83
C ARG A 74 8.80 -12.16 8.55
N TYR A 75 7.47 -12.27 8.46
CA TYR A 75 6.76 -12.72 7.27
C TYR A 75 6.01 -11.57 6.62
N PHE A 76 6.06 -11.51 5.30
CA PHE A 76 5.46 -10.42 4.52
C PHE A 76 4.48 -10.97 3.50
N LYS A 77 3.30 -10.38 3.42
CA LYS A 77 2.34 -10.60 2.33
C LYS A 77 1.87 -9.27 1.78
N GLN A 78 2.09 -9.06 0.49
CA GLN A 78 1.65 -7.87 -0.23
C GLN A 78 0.53 -8.21 -1.19
N GLN A 79 -0.52 -7.38 -1.20
CA GLN A 79 -1.61 -7.44 -2.14
C GLN A 79 -1.80 -6.06 -2.78
N GLU A 80 -1.75 -6.01 -4.12
CA GLU A 80 -2.03 -4.78 -4.87
C GLU A 80 -3.51 -4.40 -4.71
N ILE A 81 -3.76 -3.12 -4.41
CA ILE A 81 -5.09 -2.52 -4.34
C ILE A 81 -5.20 -1.37 -5.33
N THR A 82 -6.38 -1.22 -5.93
CA THR A 82 -6.67 -0.16 -6.90
C THR A 82 -7.46 0.95 -6.24
N MET A 83 -6.90 2.14 -6.19
CA MET A 83 -7.54 3.35 -5.67
C MET A 83 -8.15 4.14 -6.82
N TYR A 84 -9.38 4.62 -6.63
CA TYR A 84 -10.07 5.49 -7.58
C TYR A 84 -10.69 6.68 -6.86
N ARG A 85 -10.78 7.81 -7.57
CA ARG A 85 -11.50 8.99 -7.07
C ARG A 85 -12.98 8.79 -7.38
N LEU A 86 -13.80 8.76 -6.34
CA LEU A 86 -15.26 8.79 -6.48
C LEU A 86 -15.70 10.15 -7.00
N LEU A 87 -16.72 10.16 -7.86
CA LEU A 87 -17.44 11.38 -8.23
C LEU A 87 -18.41 11.72 -7.10
N GLU A 88 -18.54 13.00 -6.76
CA GLU A 88 -19.38 13.50 -5.65
C GLU A 88 -20.88 13.12 -5.76
N ASN A 89 -21.32 12.63 -6.91
CA ASN A 89 -22.71 12.25 -7.19
C ASN A 89 -22.95 10.73 -7.23
N SER A 90 -22.10 9.93 -6.56
CA SER A 90 -22.26 8.45 -6.51
C SER A 90 -22.86 7.99 -5.19
#